data_AF-A0A8T4ZQQ3-F1
#
_entry.id   AF-A0A8T4ZQQ3-F1
#
_cell.length_a   1.000
_cell.length_b   1.000
_cell.length_c   1.000
_cell.angle_alpha   90.00
_cell.angle_beta   90.00
_cell.angle_gamma   90.00
#
_symmetry.space_group_name_H-M   'P 1'
#
loop_
_entity.id
_entity.type
_entity.pdbx_description
1 polymer ?
#
loop_
_entity_poly.entity_id
_entity_poly.type
_entity_poly.pdbx_seq_one_letter_code
_entity_poly.pdbx_strand_id
1 'polypeptide(L)'
;TYKFKYIPIGGVGSDAELHNLTLEWLNQSLVKEERLPKEPTVIFSHHPIWINYIDAFSGEECEKIHAVIRKNLGSEVVANFAGHVHKNKISKEPWFTVVTTDAIYATAENIIRIVKVDAKTKNIDYSTLESVEWEGYSIPYKEYAGSSLAVLQSPGELRIYDEQDRVTGWVNGALRNEIPDSTIYENTIFLLNIRGPYKYEVKGISGGYYILIIANFTRAGDSIAAFTASNITTTENSAHQYIVDWATLSQGEEGVSVKVDSDGDGFFEHVFTSDSELTQSEFLTFTSESEFSALWINLLTILIALAAVIVLTITFIRRKQKVNSSLPWRKLRISVSRISGRLIPKYQASSRLLRFLRERST
;
A
#
# COMPACT_ATOMS: atom_id res chain seq x y z
N THR A 1 37.42 10.81 11.11
CA THR A 1 36.05 10.82 10.57
C THR A 1 35.67 9.41 10.19
N TYR A 2 34.46 8.95 10.52
CA TYR A 2 33.95 7.64 10.15
C TYR A 2 33.05 7.74 8.92
N LYS A 3 33.12 6.76 8.02
CA LYS A 3 32.17 6.59 6.93
C LYS A 3 31.12 5.57 7.36
N PHE A 4 29.85 5.95 7.38
CA PHE A 4 28.75 5.06 7.69
C PHE A 4 28.09 4.58 6.40
N LYS A 5 27.79 3.29 6.32
CA LYS A 5 27.17 2.67 5.16
C LYS A 5 26.04 1.76 5.60
N TYR A 6 24.89 1.89 4.96
CA TYR A 6 23.73 1.04 5.19
C TYR A 6 23.56 0.10 4.00
N ILE A 7 23.40 -1.20 4.27
CA ILE A 7 23.12 -2.21 3.26
C ILE A 7 21.60 -2.50 3.30
N PRO A 8 20.83 -2.09 2.28
CA PRO A 8 19.44 -2.51 2.17
C PRO A 8 19.40 -4.02 1.86
N ILE A 9 18.53 -4.74 2.54
CA ILE A 9 18.35 -6.20 2.36
C ILE A 9 16.89 -6.46 2.04
N GLY A 10 16.63 -7.39 1.11
CA GLY A 10 15.32 -7.98 0.88
C GLY A 10 15.29 -9.41 1.44
N GLY A 11 14.24 -9.76 2.18
CA GLY A 11 14.08 -11.08 2.81
C GLY A 11 13.92 -10.98 4.33
N VAL A 12 13.03 -11.79 4.90
CA VAL A 12 12.70 -11.85 6.34
C VAL A 12 13.19 -13.14 7.02
N GLY A 13 14.01 -13.95 6.34
CA GLY A 13 14.49 -15.27 6.82
C GLY A 13 16.00 -15.44 6.83
N SER A 14 16.49 -16.57 7.35
CA SER A 14 17.90 -16.94 7.58
C SER A 14 18.79 -17.10 6.35
N ASP A 15 18.27 -16.77 5.16
CA ASP A 15 18.94 -16.91 3.86
C ASP A 15 18.84 -15.58 3.10
N ALA A 16 19.22 -14.47 3.74
CA ALA A 16 19.25 -13.20 3.05
C ALA A 16 20.22 -13.25 1.87
N GLU A 17 19.79 -12.67 0.74
CA GLU A 17 20.60 -12.50 -0.47
C GLU A 17 20.75 -11.00 -0.76
N LEU A 18 21.97 -10.53 -1.08
CA LEU A 18 22.09 -9.19 -1.64
C LEU A 18 21.78 -9.23 -3.13
N HIS A 19 20.94 -8.30 -3.56
CA HIS A 19 20.83 -8.01 -4.99
C HIS A 19 22.20 -7.56 -5.54
N ASN A 20 22.56 -8.01 -6.76
CA ASN A 20 23.84 -7.70 -7.38
C ASN A 20 24.14 -6.18 -7.45
N LEU A 21 23.11 -5.36 -7.67
CA LEU A 21 23.25 -3.88 -7.66
C LEU A 21 23.69 -3.34 -6.29
N THR A 22 23.21 -3.93 -5.19
CA THR A 22 23.63 -3.56 -3.83
C THR A 22 25.08 -3.94 -3.57
N LEU A 23 25.50 -5.11 -4.06
CA LEU A 23 26.88 -5.57 -3.96
C LEU A 23 27.83 -4.67 -4.78
N GLU A 24 27.43 -4.27 -5.99
CA GLU A 24 28.17 -3.33 -6.82
C GLU A 24 28.27 -1.94 -6.16
N TRP A 25 27.16 -1.44 -5.62
CA TRP A 25 27.13 -0.19 -4.86
C TRP A 25 28.05 -0.25 -3.63
N LEU A 26 28.06 -1.36 -2.90
CA LEU A 26 28.95 -1.56 -1.75
C LEU A 26 30.40 -1.49 -2.20
N ASN A 27 30.75 -2.19 -3.29
CA ASN A 27 32.08 -2.14 -3.87
C ASN A 27 32.48 -0.70 -4.23
N GLN A 28 31.66 0.02 -5.00
CA GLN A 28 31.91 1.42 -5.36
C GLN A 28 32.02 2.33 -4.12
N SER A 29 31.22 2.08 -3.09
CA SER A 29 31.24 2.84 -1.83
C SER A 29 32.50 2.63 -0.99
N LEU A 30 33.17 1.48 -1.14
CA LEU A 30 34.42 1.14 -0.46
C LEU A 30 35.66 1.46 -1.29
N VAL A 31 35.54 1.52 -2.63
CA VAL A 31 36.59 2.04 -3.52
C VAL A 31 36.92 3.47 -3.11
N LYS A 32 38.22 3.75 -2.94
CA LYS A 32 38.73 5.08 -2.60
C LYS A 32 39.14 5.84 -3.85
N GLU A 33 38.95 7.15 -3.82
CA GLU A 33 39.77 8.05 -4.61
C GLU A 33 41.19 8.04 -4.01
N GLU A 34 42.22 7.82 -4.84
CA GLU A 34 43.62 7.59 -4.45
C GLU A 34 44.25 8.68 -3.55
N ARG A 35 43.58 9.82 -3.33
CA ARG A 35 44.15 11.01 -2.69
C ARG A 35 43.70 11.28 -1.26
N LEU A 36 42.78 10.50 -0.69
CA LEU A 36 42.26 10.75 0.67
C LEU A 36 42.86 9.79 1.72
N PRO A 37 43.17 10.29 2.94
CA PRO A 37 43.65 9.46 4.03
C PRO A 37 42.65 8.35 4.36
N LYS A 38 43.16 7.24 4.91
CA LYS A 38 42.31 6.07 5.07
C LYS A 38 41.24 6.29 6.15
N GLU A 39 40.00 6.50 5.73
CA GLU A 39 38.88 6.60 6.68
C GLU A 39 38.38 5.21 7.13
N PRO A 40 38.18 5.02 8.46
CA PRO A 40 37.51 3.85 8.99
C PRO A 40 36.03 3.84 8.61
N THR A 41 35.53 2.68 8.21
CA THR A 41 34.16 2.48 7.72
C THR A 41 33.39 1.56 8.66
N VAL A 42 32.16 1.94 8.98
CA VAL A 42 31.20 1.15 9.76
C VAL A 42 30.02 0.80 8.86
N ILE A 43 29.66 -0.48 8.82
CA ILE A 43 28.55 -1.00 8.01
C ILE A 43 27.36 -1.31 8.91
N PHE A 44 26.18 -0.85 8.54
CA PHE A 44 24.91 -1.22 9.15
C PHE A 44 24.13 -2.13 8.20
N SER A 45 23.59 -3.22 8.72
CA SER A 45 22.78 -4.18 7.97
C SER A 45 21.73 -4.79 8.90
N HIS A 46 20.64 -5.34 8.36
CA HIS A 46 19.71 -6.10 9.20
C HIS A 46 20.34 -7.44 9.63
N HIS A 47 20.86 -8.20 8.66
CA HIS A 47 21.56 -9.47 8.88
C HIS A 47 23.05 -9.24 9.19
N PRO A 48 23.66 -10.01 10.12
CA PRO A 48 25.09 -9.92 10.39
C PRO A 48 25.94 -10.46 9.23
N ILE A 49 27.07 -9.81 8.95
CA ILE A 49 28.04 -10.26 7.95
C ILE A 49 29.06 -11.19 8.62
N TRP A 50 28.65 -12.43 8.91
CA TRP A 50 29.56 -13.50 9.36
C TRP A 50 29.25 -14.82 8.66
N ILE A 51 30.21 -15.73 8.63
CA ILE A 51 30.03 -17.05 8.01
C ILE A 51 29.31 -17.96 9.01
N ASN A 52 27.99 -17.80 9.14
CA ASN A 52 27.14 -18.75 9.86
C ASN A 52 25.77 -18.85 9.17
N TYR A 53 25.48 -20.04 8.65
CA TYR A 53 24.33 -20.32 7.77
C TYR A 53 22.97 -20.26 8.45
N ILE A 54 22.89 -20.23 9.78
CA ILE A 54 21.61 -20.40 10.48
C ILE A 54 20.95 -19.05 10.82
N ASP A 55 21.71 -17.96 10.87
CA ASP A 55 21.27 -16.72 11.53
C ASP A 55 21.51 -15.45 10.67
N ALA A 56 21.76 -15.56 9.36
CA ALA A 56 22.39 -14.46 8.61
C ALA A 56 22.15 -14.50 7.08
N PHE A 57 23.16 -14.08 6.31
CA PHE A 57 23.29 -14.36 4.89
C PHE A 57 23.67 -15.83 4.68
N SER A 58 23.32 -16.38 3.51
CA SER A 58 23.88 -17.67 3.10
C SER A 58 25.42 -17.58 3.07
N GLY A 59 26.12 -18.68 3.31
CA GLY A 59 27.59 -18.65 3.32
C GLY A 59 28.20 -18.25 1.97
N GLU A 60 27.53 -18.58 0.86
CA GLU A 60 27.93 -18.10 -0.47
C GLU A 60 27.82 -16.57 -0.56
N GLU A 61 26.71 -16.02 -0.07
CA GLU A 61 26.48 -14.58 -0.10
C GLU A 61 27.44 -13.82 0.82
N CYS A 62 27.68 -14.35 2.02
CA CYS A 62 28.71 -13.82 2.93
C CYS A 62 30.09 -13.80 2.28
N GLU A 63 30.47 -14.83 1.51
CA GLU A 63 31.73 -14.83 0.76
C GLU A 63 31.77 -13.76 -0.33
N LYS A 64 30.66 -13.46 -1.01
CA LYS A 64 30.59 -12.35 -1.99
C LYS A 64 30.80 -11.01 -1.29
N ILE A 65 30.14 -10.76 -0.16
CA ILE A 65 30.32 -9.54 0.64
C ILE A 65 31.77 -9.44 1.14
N HIS A 66 32.31 -10.53 1.69
CA HIS A 66 33.71 -10.62 2.14
C HIS A 66 34.69 -10.38 0.99
N ALA A 67 34.41 -10.88 -0.21
CA ALA A 67 35.24 -10.64 -1.38
C ALA A 67 35.27 -9.15 -1.74
N VAL A 68 34.13 -8.44 -1.67
CA VAL A 68 34.07 -6.99 -1.88
C VAL A 68 34.84 -6.22 -0.81
N ILE A 69 34.67 -6.57 0.47
CA ILE A 69 35.41 -5.93 1.57
C ILE A 69 36.92 -6.18 1.43
N ARG A 70 37.33 -7.41 1.12
CA ARG A 70 38.75 -7.81 0.90
C ARG A 70 39.36 -7.16 -0.34
N LYS A 71 38.60 -7.02 -1.43
CA LYS A 71 39.08 -6.33 -2.64
C LYS A 71 39.37 -4.85 -2.34
N ASN A 72 38.62 -4.27 -1.42
CA ASN A 72 38.72 -2.87 -1.04
C ASN A 72 39.38 -2.67 0.33
N LEU A 73 40.43 -3.44 0.66
CA LEU A 73 41.26 -3.28 1.88
C LEU A 73 41.89 -1.87 2.03
N GLY A 74 41.77 -1.03 1.00
CA GLY A 74 41.98 0.40 1.11
C GLY A 74 41.03 1.07 2.11
N SER A 75 39.75 0.67 2.15
CA SER A 75 38.77 1.04 3.17
C SER A 75 38.98 0.22 4.44
N GLU A 76 39.17 0.89 5.57
CA GLU A 76 39.35 0.21 6.85
C GLU A 76 37.97 -0.09 7.43
N VAL A 77 37.30 -1.13 6.93
CA VAL A 77 36.04 -1.58 7.56
C VAL A 77 36.39 -2.05 8.97
N VAL A 78 35.86 -1.36 9.98
CA VAL A 78 36.17 -1.62 11.40
C VAL A 78 35.07 -2.41 12.08
N ALA A 79 33.81 -2.21 11.66
CA ALA A 79 32.66 -2.82 12.32
C ALA A 79 31.48 -3.07 11.36
N ASN A 80 30.70 -4.10 11.65
CA ASN A 80 29.34 -4.30 11.13
C ASN A 80 28.35 -4.33 12.31
N PHE A 81 27.30 -3.51 12.25
CA PHE A 81 26.19 -3.52 13.21
C PHE A 81 24.98 -4.18 12.58
N ALA A 82 24.42 -5.17 13.28
CA ALA A 82 23.29 -5.96 12.80
C ALA A 82 22.28 -6.32 13.90
N GLY A 83 21.06 -6.66 13.48
CA GLY A 83 19.98 -7.15 14.33
C GLY A 83 19.81 -8.65 14.14
N HIS A 84 18.72 -9.02 13.45
CA HIS A 84 18.26 -10.34 12.96
C HIS A 84 18.34 -11.54 13.92
N VAL A 85 19.48 -11.76 14.56
CA VAL A 85 19.77 -12.85 15.50
C VAL A 85 19.12 -12.63 16.87
N HIS A 86 18.56 -11.44 17.11
CA HIS A 86 17.89 -11.05 18.36
C HIS A 86 18.73 -11.41 19.59
N LYS A 87 20.03 -11.09 19.51
CA LYS A 87 20.99 -11.37 20.57
C LYS A 87 22.13 -10.37 20.53
N ASN A 88 22.40 -9.77 21.69
CA ASN A 88 23.61 -8.98 21.88
C ASN A 88 24.84 -9.89 21.80
N LYS A 89 25.65 -9.76 20.75
CA LYS A 89 26.85 -10.57 20.54
C LYS A 89 27.89 -9.78 19.77
N ILE A 90 29.14 -9.90 20.20
CA ILE A 90 30.30 -9.39 19.47
C ILE A 90 31.05 -10.59 18.91
N SER A 91 31.21 -10.64 17.58
CA SER A 91 32.03 -11.63 16.88
C SER A 91 33.20 -10.95 16.20
N LYS A 92 34.38 -11.57 16.27
CA LYS A 92 35.58 -11.07 15.57
C LYS A 92 35.76 -11.83 14.27
N GLU A 93 35.56 -11.15 13.15
CA GLU A 93 36.01 -11.63 11.85
C GLU A 93 37.48 -11.28 11.65
N PRO A 94 38.20 -11.92 10.72
CA PRO A 94 39.64 -11.66 10.53
C PRO A 94 39.99 -10.19 10.21
N TRP A 95 39.03 -9.42 9.68
CA TRP A 95 39.28 -8.06 9.17
C TRP A 95 38.49 -6.96 9.90
N PHE A 96 37.36 -7.29 10.52
CA PHE A 96 36.45 -6.36 11.19
C PHE A 96 35.68 -7.07 12.32
N THR A 97 34.94 -6.31 13.13
CA THR A 97 34.12 -6.85 14.21
C THR A 97 32.65 -6.79 13.85
N VAL A 98 31.90 -7.85 14.07
CA VAL A 98 30.43 -7.88 13.93
C VAL A 98 29.81 -7.69 15.31
N VAL A 99 28.90 -6.74 15.42
CA VAL A 99 28.11 -6.47 16.63
C VAL A 99 26.65 -6.71 16.28
N THR A 100 26.09 -7.77 16.85
CA THR A 100 24.65 -8.02 16.80
C THR A 100 23.97 -7.53 18.06
N THR A 101 22.68 -7.31 17.91
CA THR A 101 21.91 -6.50 18.82
C THR A 101 20.56 -7.18 19.03
N ASP A 102 20.08 -7.23 20.27
CA ASP A 102 18.80 -7.85 20.59
C ASP A 102 17.64 -7.14 19.89
N ALA A 103 16.54 -7.85 19.62
CA ALA A 103 15.35 -7.20 19.09
C ALA A 103 14.85 -6.17 20.11
N ILE A 104 14.54 -4.97 19.62
CA ILE A 104 13.79 -4.00 20.41
C ILE A 104 12.32 -4.29 20.08
N TYR A 105 11.65 -5.00 20.98
CA TYR A 105 10.21 -5.24 20.85
C TYR A 105 9.45 -3.93 21.07
N ALA A 106 8.22 -3.82 20.56
CA ALA A 106 7.41 -2.60 20.68
C ALA A 106 7.19 -2.13 22.13
N THR A 107 7.38 -3.00 23.11
CA THR A 107 7.31 -2.69 24.56
C THR A 107 8.60 -2.14 25.16
N ALA A 108 9.72 -2.20 24.43
CA ALA A 108 11.01 -1.68 24.84
C ALA A 108 11.14 -0.20 24.46
N GLU A 109 10.26 0.63 25.02
CA GLU A 109 10.38 2.08 24.89
C GLU A 109 11.69 2.53 25.56
N ASN A 110 12.48 3.35 24.85
CA ASN A 110 13.64 4.10 25.38
C ASN A 110 14.98 3.35 25.55
N ILE A 111 15.30 2.36 24.71
CA ILE A 111 16.66 1.79 24.68
C ILE A 111 17.57 2.61 23.75
N ILE A 112 18.60 3.25 24.30
CA ILE A 112 19.70 3.83 23.51
C ILE A 112 20.91 2.89 23.60
N ARG A 113 21.37 2.39 22.45
CA ARG A 113 22.59 1.60 22.38
C ARG A 113 23.74 2.50 21.95
N ILE A 114 24.70 2.69 22.84
CA ILE A 114 25.91 3.44 22.54
C ILE A 114 26.99 2.43 22.17
N VAL A 115 27.56 2.62 20.98
CA VAL A 115 28.71 1.83 20.58
C VAL A 115 29.88 2.72 20.28
N LYS A 116 30.94 2.52 21.04
CA LYS A 116 32.21 3.20 20.87
C LYS A 116 33.14 2.30 20.06
N VAL A 117 33.47 2.75 18.87
CA VAL A 117 34.45 2.10 18.01
C VAL A 117 35.76 2.88 18.10
N ASP A 118 36.84 2.23 18.50
CA ASP A 118 38.19 2.76 18.38
C ASP A 118 38.81 2.25 17.08
N ALA A 119 38.95 3.13 16.09
CA ALA A 119 39.52 2.78 14.80
C ALA A 119 40.97 2.27 14.88
N LYS A 120 41.78 2.76 15.83
CA LYS A 120 43.21 2.42 15.89
C LYS A 120 43.42 1.04 16.50
N THR A 121 42.67 0.72 17.55
CA THR A 121 42.79 -0.58 18.24
C THR A 121 41.82 -1.61 17.70
N LYS A 122 40.85 -1.18 16.89
CA LYS A 122 39.67 -1.96 16.46
C LYS A 122 38.86 -2.52 17.64
N ASN A 123 39.03 -1.94 18.83
CA ASN A 123 38.23 -2.30 19.98
C ASN A 123 36.84 -1.68 19.82
N ILE A 124 35.83 -2.49 20.10
CA ILE A 124 34.45 -2.04 20.19
C ILE A 124 34.03 -2.19 21.64
N ASP A 125 33.65 -1.08 22.23
CA ASP A 125 32.99 -1.04 23.53
C ASP A 125 31.50 -0.81 23.29
N TYR A 126 30.69 -1.70 23.82
CA TYR A 126 29.26 -1.73 23.64
C TYR A 126 28.61 -1.52 25.00
N SER A 127 27.81 -0.46 25.11
CA SER A 127 26.96 -0.22 26.26
C SER A 127 25.52 -0.04 25.83
N THR A 128 24.64 -0.78 26.47
CA THR A 128 23.22 -0.46 26.45
C THR A 128 23.03 0.59 27.54
N LEU A 129 22.64 1.80 27.16
CA LEU A 129 21.96 2.66 28.11
C LEU A 129 20.52 2.17 28.13
N GLU A 130 20.25 1.29 29.09
CA GLU A 130 18.89 1.23 29.62
C GLU A 130 18.57 2.66 30.07
N SER A 131 17.40 3.19 29.71
CA SER A 131 17.00 4.47 30.23
C SER A 131 17.22 4.43 31.74
N VAL A 132 18.18 5.22 32.26
CA VAL A 132 18.11 5.72 33.64
C VAL A 132 16.66 6.13 33.76
N GLU A 133 15.90 5.54 34.69
CA GLU A 133 14.48 5.87 34.92
C GLU A 133 14.35 7.35 34.66
N TRP A 134 13.87 7.67 33.46
CA TRP A 134 13.65 9.03 33.12
C TRP A 134 12.46 9.26 34.03
N GLU A 135 12.61 10.15 35.02
CA GLU A 135 11.48 10.98 35.42
C GLU A 135 11.02 11.85 34.24
N GLY A 136 11.25 11.44 32.97
CA GLY A 136 10.15 10.89 32.19
C GLY A 136 8.85 11.26 32.83
N TYR A 137 8.37 12.42 32.39
CA TYR A 137 6.98 12.72 32.25
C TYR A 137 6.33 11.48 31.62
N SER A 138 6.09 10.44 32.42
CA SER A 138 4.94 9.59 32.25
C SER A 138 3.84 10.61 32.35
N ILE A 139 3.39 11.10 31.21
CA ILE A 139 2.24 11.97 31.21
C ILE A 139 1.18 11.05 31.79
N PRO A 140 0.73 11.29 33.03
CA PRO A 140 -0.07 10.30 33.71
C PRO A 140 -1.28 10.07 32.81
N TYR A 141 -1.49 8.85 32.31
CA TYR A 141 -2.57 8.55 31.35
C TYR A 141 -3.94 9.08 31.81
N LYS A 142 -4.11 9.26 33.12
CA LYS A 142 -5.23 9.97 33.76
C LYS A 142 -5.49 11.38 33.22
N GLU A 143 -4.47 12.13 32.81
CA GLU A 143 -4.61 13.49 32.28
C GLU A 143 -5.14 13.53 30.84
N TYR A 144 -4.99 12.41 30.11
CA TYR A 144 -5.50 12.23 28.75
C TYR A 144 -6.79 11.42 28.67
N ALA A 145 -7.40 11.11 29.80
CA ALA A 145 -8.61 10.33 29.84
C ALA A 145 -9.76 11.10 29.12
N GLY A 146 -10.31 10.50 28.05
CA GLY A 146 -11.25 11.14 27.15
C GLY A 146 -10.61 11.99 26.03
N SER A 147 -9.36 11.72 25.69
CA SER A 147 -8.68 12.32 24.53
C SER A 147 -8.49 11.32 23.39
N SER A 148 -8.25 11.83 22.18
CA SER A 148 -7.85 11.03 21.02
C SER A 148 -6.58 11.61 20.42
N LEU A 149 -5.75 10.75 19.82
CA LEU A 149 -4.67 11.18 18.95
C LEU A 149 -4.81 10.50 17.58
N ALA A 150 -4.35 11.19 16.55
CA ALA A 150 -4.13 10.61 15.24
C ALA A 150 -2.75 11.02 14.70
N VAL A 151 -2.03 10.05 14.14
CA VAL A 151 -0.67 10.21 13.60
C VAL A 151 -0.65 9.73 12.16
N LEU A 152 -0.09 10.55 11.28
CA LEU A 152 0.16 10.17 9.89
C LEU A 152 1.66 10.10 9.61
N GLN A 153 2.12 8.96 9.10
CA GLN A 153 3.49 8.77 8.62
C GLN A 153 3.47 8.50 7.12
N SER A 154 3.60 9.55 6.31
CA SER A 154 3.50 9.45 4.84
C SER A 154 3.67 10.77 4.10
N PRO A 155 3.82 10.75 2.77
CA PRO A 155 3.16 11.74 1.92
C PRO A 155 1.63 11.77 2.18
N GLY A 156 1.13 12.89 2.70
CA GLY A 156 -0.29 13.15 2.83
C GLY A 156 -0.57 14.27 3.83
N GLU A 157 -1.80 14.75 3.83
CA GLU A 157 -2.32 15.68 4.82
C GLU A 157 -3.33 14.95 5.71
N LEU A 158 -3.07 14.94 7.02
CA LEU A 158 -4.03 14.46 8.01
C LEU A 158 -5.00 15.60 8.36
N ARG A 159 -6.30 15.30 8.29
CA ARG A 159 -7.40 16.21 8.62
C ARG A 159 -8.38 15.48 9.52
N ILE A 160 -8.76 16.12 10.62
CA ILE A 160 -9.85 15.63 11.47
C ILE A 160 -10.99 16.61 11.36
N TYR A 161 -12.18 16.09 11.08
CA TYR A 161 -13.43 16.85 11.04
C TYR A 161 -14.35 16.44 12.18
N ASP A 162 -15.03 17.41 12.77
CA ASP A 162 -16.14 17.17 13.68
C ASP A 162 -17.51 17.25 12.97
N GLU A 163 -18.60 17.05 13.72
CA GLU A 163 -19.97 17.07 13.20
C GLU A 163 -20.41 18.44 12.64
N GLN A 164 -19.68 19.53 12.90
CA GLN A 164 -19.94 20.85 12.33
C GLN A 164 -19.05 21.15 11.12
N ASP A 165 -18.35 20.14 10.60
CA ASP A 165 -17.35 20.25 9.54
C ASP A 165 -16.19 21.22 9.83
N ARG A 166 -15.92 21.50 11.11
CA ARG A 166 -14.70 22.21 11.52
C ARG A 166 -13.52 21.27 11.39
N VAL A 167 -12.36 21.80 10.99
CA VAL A 167 -11.16 20.99 10.73
C VAL A 167 -9.98 21.35 11.62
N THR A 168 -9.32 20.32 12.14
CA THR A 168 -7.96 20.42 12.68
C THR A 168 -7.05 19.53 11.85
N GLY A 169 -5.97 20.09 11.31
CA GLY A 169 -5.02 19.38 10.46
C GLY A 169 -4.40 20.26 9.37
N TRP A 170 -3.88 19.62 8.32
CA TRP A 170 -3.34 20.31 7.15
C TRP A 170 -4.38 20.35 6.02
N VAL A 171 -4.66 21.54 5.50
CA VAL A 171 -5.62 21.74 4.41
C VAL A 171 -4.94 22.54 3.31
N ASN A 172 -4.57 21.87 2.22
CA ASN A 172 -3.93 22.47 1.05
C ASN A 172 -2.63 23.20 1.42
N GLY A 173 -1.78 22.55 2.20
CA GLY A 173 -0.49 23.03 2.68
C GLY A 173 -0.58 24.02 3.85
N ALA A 174 -1.78 24.39 4.28
CA ALA A 174 -2.00 25.34 5.36
C ALA A 174 -2.53 24.65 6.62
N LEU A 175 -1.92 24.96 7.77
CA LEU A 175 -2.38 24.49 9.07
C LEU A 175 -3.74 25.10 9.43
N ARG A 176 -4.70 24.28 9.84
CA ARG A 176 -6.01 24.66 10.36
C ARG A 176 -6.22 24.04 11.73
N ASN A 177 -6.78 24.80 12.67
CA ASN A 177 -7.07 24.34 14.03
C ASN A 177 -8.39 24.95 14.50
N GLU A 178 -9.50 24.44 13.98
CA GLU A 178 -10.84 25.01 14.16
C GLU A 178 -11.67 24.21 15.19
N ILE A 179 -11.31 22.95 15.45
CA ILE A 179 -11.98 22.13 16.46
C ILE A 179 -11.52 22.61 17.86
N PRO A 180 -12.43 22.99 18.77
CA PRO A 180 -12.08 23.37 20.12
C PRO A 180 -11.32 22.25 20.85
N ASP A 181 -10.44 22.64 21.78
CA ASP A 181 -9.66 21.71 22.59
C ASP A 181 -8.76 20.77 21.75
N SER A 182 -8.35 21.19 20.55
CA SER A 182 -7.41 20.42 19.72
C SER A 182 -6.08 21.14 19.50
N THR A 183 -5.01 20.36 19.29
CA THR A 183 -3.67 20.85 19.03
C THR A 183 -2.93 19.96 18.04
N ILE A 184 -1.93 20.51 17.36
CA ILE A 184 -1.13 19.82 16.36
C ILE A 184 0.33 19.94 16.77
N TYR A 185 1.03 18.81 16.80
CA TYR A 185 2.46 18.76 17.02
C TYR A 185 3.07 17.83 15.97
N GLU A 186 3.92 18.38 15.11
CA GLU A 186 4.47 17.67 13.94
C GLU A 186 3.35 17.10 13.05
N ASN A 187 3.30 15.78 12.86
CA ASN A 187 2.27 15.07 12.09
C ASN A 187 1.22 14.40 12.98
N THR A 188 1.14 14.84 14.24
CA THR A 188 0.22 14.31 15.24
C THR A 188 -0.83 15.35 15.60
N ILE A 189 -2.09 14.94 15.55
CA ILE A 189 -3.22 15.75 15.98
C ILE A 189 -3.76 15.17 17.29
N PHE A 190 -3.89 16.03 18.29
CA PHE A 190 -4.47 15.70 19.58
C PHE A 190 -5.84 16.36 19.71
N LEU A 191 -6.85 15.59 20.09
CA LEU A 191 -8.17 16.06 20.46
C LEU A 191 -8.33 15.86 21.96
N LEU A 192 -8.33 16.95 22.73
CA LEU A 192 -8.59 16.92 24.16
C LEU A 192 -10.11 16.95 24.36
N ASN A 193 -10.63 16.12 25.27
CA ASN A 193 -12.06 16.08 25.62
C ASN A 193 -12.97 15.78 24.40
N ILE A 194 -12.83 14.59 23.82
CA ILE A 194 -13.68 14.06 22.74
C ILE A 194 -15.16 14.26 23.07
N ARG A 195 -15.89 14.97 22.19
CA ARG A 195 -17.32 15.27 22.40
C ARG A 195 -18.26 14.57 21.44
N GLY A 196 -17.75 13.83 20.47
CA GLY A 196 -18.56 13.19 19.44
C GLY A 196 -17.74 12.30 18.51
N PRO A 197 -18.39 11.74 17.47
CA PRO A 197 -17.69 11.05 16.40
C PRO A 197 -16.83 12.05 15.63
N TYR A 198 -15.67 11.58 15.17
CA TYR A 198 -14.77 12.33 14.31
C TYR A 198 -14.54 11.57 13.02
N LYS A 199 -14.35 12.33 11.95
CA LYS A 199 -13.97 11.81 10.63
C LYS A 199 -12.50 12.14 10.40
N TYR A 200 -11.69 11.12 10.27
CA TYR A 200 -10.26 11.24 9.99
C TYR A 200 -10.06 11.08 8.49
N GLU A 201 -9.50 12.08 7.85
CA GLU A 201 -9.23 12.09 6.41
C GLU A 201 -7.72 12.16 6.16
N VAL A 202 -7.24 11.30 5.27
CA VAL A 202 -5.90 11.38 4.69
C VAL A 202 -6.07 11.86 3.25
N LYS A 203 -5.60 13.08 2.95
CA LYS A 203 -5.56 13.60 1.59
C LYS A 203 -4.16 13.39 1.02
N GLY A 204 -4.05 12.62 -0.06
CA GLY A 204 -2.80 12.36 -0.73
C GLY A 204 -2.23 13.60 -1.41
N ILE A 205 -0.94 13.88 -1.16
CA ILE A 205 -0.19 14.98 -1.80
C ILE A 205 0.74 14.48 -2.91
N SER A 206 1.01 13.17 -2.94
CA SER A 206 1.83 12.51 -3.95
C SER A 206 1.57 11.01 -3.89
N GLY A 207 2.00 10.27 -4.92
CA GLY A 207 2.02 8.81 -4.91
C GLY A 207 2.89 8.24 -3.78
N GLY A 208 2.41 7.20 -3.09
CA GLY A 208 3.20 6.53 -2.06
C GLY A 208 2.36 5.60 -1.17
N TYR A 209 2.90 5.31 0.01
CA TYR A 209 2.27 4.51 1.05
C TYR A 209 2.24 5.29 2.35
N TYR A 210 1.14 5.19 3.10
CA TYR A 210 1.03 5.76 4.44
C TYR A 210 0.82 4.73 5.53
N ILE A 211 1.18 5.15 6.74
CA ILE A 211 0.70 4.58 7.99
C ILE A 211 -0.15 5.62 8.70
N LEU A 212 -1.35 5.23 9.12
CA LEU A 212 -2.24 6.04 9.95
C LEU A 212 -2.51 5.29 11.26
N ILE A 213 -2.29 5.96 12.37
CA ILE A 213 -2.61 5.45 13.71
C ILE A 213 -3.65 6.38 14.31
N ILE A 214 -4.76 5.82 14.80
CA ILE A 214 -5.79 6.55 15.54
C ILE A 214 -5.95 5.85 16.88
N ALA A 215 -5.82 6.58 17.98
CA ALA A 215 -6.01 6.03 19.32
C ALA A 215 -7.00 6.85 20.14
N ASN A 216 -7.75 6.16 20.99
CA ASN A 216 -8.70 6.72 21.93
C ASN A 216 -8.31 6.30 23.36
N PHE A 217 -8.14 7.29 24.22
CA PHE A 217 -7.85 7.11 25.63
C PHE A 217 -9.17 7.22 26.39
N THR A 218 -9.67 6.10 26.91
CA THR A 218 -10.95 6.12 27.62
C THR A 218 -10.84 6.89 28.94
N ARG A 219 -11.95 7.46 29.42
CA ARG A 219 -11.99 8.20 30.70
C ARG A 219 -11.58 7.36 31.92
N ALA A 220 -11.65 6.04 31.81
CA ALA A 220 -11.18 5.15 32.87
C ALA A 220 -9.65 5.12 32.98
N GLY A 221 -8.91 5.63 32.00
CA GLY A 221 -7.44 5.66 31.99
C GLY A 221 -6.77 4.29 31.83
N ASP A 222 -7.55 3.20 31.83
CA ASP A 222 -7.06 1.83 31.90
C ASP A 222 -7.15 1.08 30.56
N SER A 223 -7.79 1.66 29.53
CA SER A 223 -7.88 1.04 28.21
C SER A 223 -7.63 2.04 27.08
N ILE A 224 -6.79 1.62 26.14
CA ILE A 224 -6.52 2.30 24.88
C ILE A 224 -7.13 1.43 23.79
N ALA A 225 -8.08 1.99 23.05
CA ALA A 225 -8.51 1.40 21.78
C ALA A 225 -7.73 2.09 20.67
N ALA A 226 -7.19 1.32 19.73
CA ALA A 226 -6.41 1.86 18.62
C ALA A 226 -6.81 1.18 17.30
N PHE A 227 -6.72 1.96 16.24
CA PHE A 227 -6.82 1.51 14.86
C PHE A 227 -5.52 1.85 14.14
N THR A 228 -4.99 0.89 13.37
CA THR A 228 -3.80 1.09 12.54
C THR A 228 -4.09 0.71 11.09
N ALA A 229 -3.91 1.66 10.18
CA ALA A 229 -3.87 1.39 8.74
C ALA A 229 -2.41 1.42 8.28
N SER A 230 -1.91 0.31 7.71
CA SER A 230 -0.50 0.12 7.39
C SER A 230 -0.27 -0.11 5.89
N ASN A 231 0.73 0.57 5.34
CA ASN A 231 1.13 0.49 3.93
C ASN A 231 -0.04 0.72 2.95
N ILE A 232 -0.92 1.67 3.28
CA ILE A 232 -2.05 2.02 2.42
C ILE A 232 -1.56 2.90 1.27
N THR A 233 -1.86 2.51 0.03
CA THR A 233 -1.49 3.29 -1.15
C THR A 233 -2.26 4.60 -1.22
N THR A 234 -1.60 5.69 -1.59
CA THR A 234 -2.23 6.98 -1.88
C THR A 234 -1.68 7.55 -3.18
N THR A 235 -2.44 8.43 -3.83
CA THR A 235 -2.05 9.18 -5.03
C THR A 235 -2.24 10.67 -4.78
N GLU A 236 -1.74 11.51 -5.69
CA GLU A 236 -2.01 12.95 -5.59
C GLU A 236 -3.52 13.19 -5.70
N ASN A 237 -4.07 13.93 -4.73
CA ASN A 237 -5.48 14.24 -4.57
C ASN A 237 -6.40 13.09 -4.14
N SER A 238 -5.95 11.84 -3.95
CA SER A 238 -6.85 10.83 -3.36
C SER A 238 -7.25 11.22 -1.94
N ALA A 239 -8.47 10.87 -1.51
CA ALA A 239 -8.95 11.13 -0.15
C ALA A 239 -9.47 9.84 0.48
N HIS A 240 -8.90 9.47 1.62
CA HIS A 240 -9.33 8.29 2.37
C HIS A 240 -9.93 8.75 3.70
N GLN A 241 -11.18 8.37 3.97
CA GLN A 241 -11.88 8.74 5.20
C GLN A 241 -12.10 7.54 6.11
N TYR A 242 -11.87 7.76 7.39
CA TYR A 242 -12.02 6.78 8.46
C TYR A 242 -13.00 7.32 9.50
N ILE A 243 -13.97 6.50 9.87
CA ILE A 243 -14.90 6.76 10.97
C ILE A 243 -14.80 5.57 11.92
N VAL A 244 -14.41 5.84 13.17
CA VAL A 244 -14.16 4.79 14.17
C VAL A 244 -15.29 4.76 15.19
N ASP A 245 -16.02 3.64 15.22
CA ASP A 245 -16.90 3.26 16.32
C ASP A 245 -16.06 2.57 17.41
N TRP A 246 -15.61 3.38 18.38
CA TRP A 246 -14.78 2.88 19.48
C TRP A 246 -15.47 1.83 20.34
N ALA A 247 -16.80 1.84 20.43
CA ALA A 247 -17.53 0.86 21.24
C ALA A 247 -17.47 -0.51 20.58
N THR A 248 -17.70 -0.59 19.26
CA THR A 248 -17.56 -1.80 18.46
C THR A 248 -16.11 -2.26 18.37
N LEU A 249 -15.17 -1.34 18.08
CA LEU A 249 -13.75 -1.66 17.96
C LEU A 249 -13.18 -2.26 19.25
N SER A 250 -13.56 -1.71 20.41
CA SER A 250 -13.11 -2.21 21.72
C SER A 250 -13.59 -3.63 22.05
N GLN A 251 -14.60 -4.14 21.35
CA GLN A 251 -15.10 -5.51 21.48
C GLN A 251 -14.36 -6.48 20.54
N GLY A 252 -13.40 -6.00 19.74
CA GLY A 252 -12.67 -6.79 18.75
C GLY A 252 -13.46 -7.05 17.46
N GLU A 253 -14.49 -6.26 17.20
CA GLU A 253 -15.30 -6.34 15.98
C GLU A 253 -14.86 -5.29 14.94
N GLU A 254 -15.46 -5.36 13.73
CA GLU A 254 -15.24 -4.40 12.64
C GLU A 254 -15.85 -3.02 12.97
N GLY A 255 -15.11 -2.23 13.76
CA GLY A 255 -15.54 -0.91 14.24
C GLY A 255 -15.14 0.26 13.35
N VAL A 256 -14.41 0.05 12.24
CA VAL A 256 -13.91 1.15 11.41
C VAL A 256 -14.57 1.13 10.04
N SER A 257 -15.26 2.22 9.68
CA SER A 257 -15.76 2.44 8.32
C SER A 257 -14.74 3.23 7.52
N VAL A 258 -14.35 2.69 6.36
CA VAL A 258 -13.38 3.29 5.44
C VAL A 258 -14.07 3.69 4.16
N LYS A 259 -13.81 4.90 3.68
CA LYS A 259 -14.25 5.40 2.37
C LYS A 259 -13.06 5.85 1.56
N VAL A 260 -13.02 5.51 0.28
CA VAL A 260 -11.88 5.80 -0.61
C VAL A 260 -12.39 6.56 -1.84
N ASP A 261 -11.86 7.77 -2.02
CA ASP A 261 -11.94 8.62 -3.21
C ASP A 261 -10.56 8.54 -3.87
N SER A 262 -10.46 7.71 -4.90
CA SER A 262 -9.18 7.30 -5.50
C SER A 262 -8.66 8.32 -6.51
N ASP A 263 -9.57 9.04 -7.18
CA ASP A 263 -9.25 10.01 -8.23
C ASP A 263 -9.34 11.48 -7.78
N GLY A 264 -9.83 11.71 -6.57
CA GLY A 264 -9.88 13.02 -5.93
C GLY A 264 -11.03 13.89 -6.41
N ASP A 265 -12.06 13.32 -7.04
CA ASP A 265 -13.19 14.06 -7.59
C ASP A 265 -14.27 14.42 -6.55
N GLY A 266 -14.12 13.90 -5.32
CA GLY A 266 -15.03 14.12 -4.19
C GLY A 266 -16.17 13.10 -4.08
N PHE A 267 -16.23 12.12 -4.97
CA PHE A 267 -17.07 10.93 -4.83
C PHE A 267 -16.24 9.76 -4.27
N PHE A 268 -16.88 8.84 -3.57
CA PHE A 268 -16.21 7.68 -2.99
C PHE A 268 -16.53 6.43 -3.81
N GLU A 269 -15.53 5.79 -4.39
CA GLU A 269 -15.68 4.56 -5.19
C GLU A 269 -15.80 3.33 -4.29
N HIS A 270 -15.18 3.38 -3.11
CA HIS A 270 -15.15 2.26 -2.18
C HIS A 270 -15.64 2.67 -0.79
N VAL A 271 -16.47 1.80 -0.21
CA VAL A 271 -16.92 1.88 1.17
C VAL A 271 -16.89 0.47 1.75
N PHE A 272 -16.14 0.26 2.82
CA PHE A 272 -16.01 -1.04 3.50
C PHE A 272 -15.77 -0.84 5.00
N THR A 273 -15.75 -1.95 5.74
CA THR A 273 -15.44 -1.99 7.18
C THR A 273 -14.16 -2.76 7.46
N SER A 274 -13.52 -2.46 8.58
CA SER A 274 -12.28 -3.10 9.06
C SER A 274 -12.30 -3.11 10.59
N ASP A 275 -11.53 -4.02 11.17
CA ASP A 275 -11.32 -4.14 12.61
C ASP A 275 -10.25 -3.14 13.10
N SER A 276 -9.44 -3.52 14.10
CA SER A 276 -8.36 -2.67 14.63
C SER A 276 -7.16 -2.51 13.68
N GLU A 277 -7.08 -3.31 12.62
CA GLU A 277 -5.98 -3.25 11.66
C GLU A 277 -6.51 -3.25 10.22
N LEU A 278 -5.95 -2.37 9.39
CA LEU A 278 -6.15 -2.40 7.94
C LEU A 278 -4.79 -2.54 7.27
N THR A 279 -4.53 -3.72 6.73
CA THR A 279 -3.32 -4.01 5.98
C THR A 279 -3.45 -3.62 4.51
N GLN A 280 -2.30 -3.50 3.83
CA GLN A 280 -2.27 -3.30 2.38
C GLN A 280 -3.06 -4.38 1.62
N SER A 281 -2.94 -5.65 2.01
CA SER A 281 -3.62 -6.75 1.32
C SER A 281 -5.14 -6.66 1.40
N GLU A 282 -5.68 -6.30 2.56
CA GLU A 282 -7.12 -6.10 2.75
C GLU A 282 -7.59 -4.89 1.95
N PHE A 283 -6.85 -3.78 2.04
CA PHE A 283 -7.14 -2.57 1.28
C PHE A 283 -7.20 -2.85 -0.23
N LEU A 284 -6.22 -3.59 -0.78
CA LEU A 284 -6.21 -3.98 -2.19
C LEU A 284 -7.37 -4.91 -2.55
N THR A 285 -7.79 -5.80 -1.63
CA THR A 285 -8.95 -6.66 -1.85
C THR A 285 -10.22 -5.82 -2.03
N PHE A 286 -10.47 -4.88 -1.12
CA PHE A 286 -11.66 -4.01 -1.20
C PHE A 286 -11.63 -3.01 -2.35
N THR A 287 -10.44 -2.55 -2.74
CA THR A 287 -10.29 -1.56 -3.83
C THR A 287 -10.22 -2.18 -5.22
N SER A 288 -9.81 -3.45 -5.36
CA SER A 288 -9.80 -4.13 -6.67
C SER A 288 -11.17 -4.72 -7.06
N GLU A 289 -12.03 -5.05 -6.10
CA GLU A 289 -13.33 -5.67 -6.39
C GLU A 289 -14.33 -4.73 -7.07
N SER A 290 -14.26 -3.40 -6.85
CA SER A 290 -15.26 -2.48 -7.39
C SER A 290 -15.12 -2.23 -8.90
N GLU A 291 -13.91 -2.32 -9.45
CA GLU A 291 -13.67 -2.12 -10.89
C GLU A 291 -14.50 -3.11 -11.74
N PHE A 292 -14.72 -4.32 -11.22
CA PHE A 292 -15.56 -5.30 -11.90
C PHE A 292 -17.03 -4.91 -11.91
N SER A 293 -17.55 -4.30 -10.85
CA SER A 293 -18.98 -3.93 -10.76
C SER A 293 -19.36 -2.82 -11.74
N ALA A 294 -18.49 -1.81 -11.89
CA ALA A 294 -18.69 -0.71 -12.83
C ALA A 294 -18.73 -1.20 -14.29
N LEU A 295 -17.87 -2.17 -14.64
CA LEU A 295 -17.88 -2.79 -15.97
C LEU A 295 -19.19 -3.54 -16.25
N TRP A 296 -19.74 -4.28 -15.27
CA TRP A 296 -21.00 -4.98 -15.44
C TRP A 296 -22.20 -4.03 -15.55
N ILE A 297 -22.22 -2.93 -14.81
CA ILE A 297 -23.27 -1.90 -14.91
C ILE A 297 -23.22 -1.22 -16.30
N ASN A 298 -22.03 -0.89 -16.79
CA ASN A 298 -21.84 -0.34 -18.13
C ASN A 298 -22.23 -1.35 -19.24
N LEU A 299 -21.89 -2.63 -19.08
CA LEU A 299 -22.35 -3.69 -19.98
C LEU A 299 -23.88 -3.83 -19.97
N LEU A 300 -24.50 -3.81 -18.79
CA LEU A 300 -25.96 -3.94 -18.66
C LEU A 300 -26.69 -2.76 -19.30
N THR A 301 -26.21 -1.53 -19.11
CA THR A 301 -26.80 -0.33 -19.74
C THR A 301 -26.66 -0.35 -21.26
N ILE A 302 -25.52 -0.78 -21.80
CA ILE A 302 -25.34 -1.01 -23.25
C ILE A 302 -26.31 -2.06 -23.77
N LEU A 303 -26.50 -3.18 -23.06
CA LEU A 303 -27.43 -4.24 -23.45
C LEU A 303 -28.89 -3.75 -23.45
N ILE A 304 -29.29 -2.96 -22.45
CA ILE A 304 -30.64 -2.36 -22.39
C ILE A 304 -30.86 -1.40 -23.56
N ALA A 305 -29.87 -0.55 -23.89
CA ALA A 305 -29.94 0.36 -25.01
C ALA A 305 -30.07 -0.39 -26.35
N LEU A 306 -29.29 -1.46 -26.56
CA LEU A 306 -29.38 -2.32 -27.74
C LEU A 306 -30.75 -3.00 -27.86
N ALA A 307 -31.29 -3.52 -26.75
CA ALA A 307 -32.62 -4.12 -26.73
C ALA A 307 -33.71 -3.10 -27.11
N ALA A 308 -33.61 -1.86 -26.62
CA ALA A 308 -34.54 -0.78 -26.99
C ALA A 308 -34.49 -0.47 -28.49
N VAL A 309 -33.29 -0.40 -29.09
CA VAL A 309 -33.12 -0.20 -30.55
C VAL A 309 -33.72 -1.34 -31.35
N ILE A 310 -33.56 -2.59 -30.91
CA ILE A 310 -34.16 -3.77 -31.56
C ILE A 310 -35.69 -3.67 -31.51
N VAL A 311 -36.29 -3.33 -30.37
CA VAL A 311 -37.74 -3.18 -30.21
C VAL A 311 -38.29 -2.05 -31.11
N LEU A 312 -37.60 -0.91 -31.16
CA LEU A 312 -37.95 0.20 -32.05
C LEU A 312 -37.87 -0.20 -33.54
N THR A 313 -36.85 -0.98 -33.90
CA THR A 313 -36.68 -1.49 -35.28
C THR A 313 -37.81 -2.45 -35.66
N ILE A 314 -38.15 -3.41 -34.77
CA ILE A 314 -39.24 -4.37 -34.99
C ILE A 314 -40.59 -3.65 -35.12
N THR A 315 -40.86 -2.67 -34.24
CA THR A 315 -42.11 -1.89 -34.30
C THR A 315 -42.19 -1.04 -35.56
N PHE A 316 -41.08 -0.45 -36.02
CA PHE A 316 -41.02 0.27 -37.30
C PHE A 316 -41.30 -0.67 -38.49
N ILE A 317 -40.67 -1.86 -38.53
CA ILE A 317 -40.92 -2.87 -39.58
C ILE A 317 -42.39 -3.29 -39.59
N ARG A 318 -43.00 -3.57 -38.42
CA ARG A 318 -44.42 -3.93 -38.30
C ARG A 318 -45.34 -2.80 -38.78
N ARG A 319 -45.04 -1.54 -38.45
CA ARG A 319 -45.79 -0.37 -38.96
C ARG A 319 -45.70 -0.29 -40.49
N LYS A 320 -44.50 -0.47 -41.08
CA LYS A 320 -44.30 -0.46 -42.53
C LYS A 320 -45.06 -1.60 -43.23
N GLN A 321 -45.05 -2.81 -42.67
CA GLN A 321 -45.81 -3.94 -43.20
C GLN A 321 -47.33 -3.69 -43.18
N LYS A 322 -47.86 -3.06 -42.12
CA LYS A 322 -49.29 -2.71 -42.01
C LYS A 322 -49.72 -1.65 -43.04
N VAL A 323 -48.86 -0.67 -43.33
CA VAL A 323 -49.12 0.32 -44.38
C VAL A 323 -49.12 -0.34 -45.77
N ASN A 324 -48.16 -1.25 -46.03
CA ASN A 324 -48.10 -1.97 -47.31
C ASN A 324 -49.24 -2.98 -47.50
N SER A 325 -49.79 -3.58 -46.43
CA SER A 325 -50.95 -4.47 -46.53
C SER A 325 -52.28 -3.73 -46.69
N SER A 326 -52.33 -2.43 -46.38
CA SER A 326 -53.51 -1.56 -46.59
C SER A 326 -53.54 -0.87 -47.95
N LEU A 327 -52.51 -1.03 -48.79
CA LEU A 327 -52.62 -0.60 -50.18
C LEU A 327 -53.68 -1.49 -50.85
N PRO A 328 -54.80 -0.92 -51.32
CA PRO A 328 -55.79 -1.70 -52.02
C PRO A 328 -55.08 -2.30 -53.23
N TRP A 329 -55.09 -3.62 -53.33
CA TRP A 329 -54.84 -4.33 -54.57
C TRP A 329 -55.88 -3.83 -55.59
N ARG A 330 -55.66 -2.64 -56.17
CA ARG A 330 -56.24 -2.30 -57.46
C ARG A 330 -55.77 -3.43 -58.35
N LYS A 331 -56.73 -4.26 -58.75
CA LYS A 331 -56.60 -5.26 -59.80
C LYS A 331 -55.83 -4.63 -60.96
N LEU A 332 -54.51 -4.78 -60.97
CA LEU A 332 -53.74 -4.65 -62.20
C LEU A 332 -54.16 -5.88 -63.00
N ARG A 333 -55.19 -5.68 -63.83
CA ARG A 333 -55.51 -6.55 -64.94
C ARG A 333 -54.30 -6.47 -65.88
N ILE A 334 -53.27 -7.25 -65.58
CA ILE A 334 -52.23 -7.53 -66.57
C ILE A 334 -52.93 -8.44 -67.59
N SER A 335 -53.33 -7.82 -68.70
CA SER A 335 -53.65 -8.54 -69.93
C SER A 335 -52.42 -9.37 -70.30
N VAL A 336 -52.49 -10.67 -70.04
CA VAL A 336 -51.51 -11.62 -70.54
C VAL A 336 -51.81 -11.82 -72.02
N SER A 337 -51.20 -11.00 -72.87
CA SER A 337 -51.06 -11.36 -74.28
C SER A 337 -50.16 -12.58 -74.36
N ARG A 338 -50.76 -13.66 -74.84
CA ARG A 338 -50.16 -14.95 -75.18
C ARG A 338 -48.91 -14.74 -76.05
N ILE A 339 -47.72 -14.74 -75.45
CA ILE A 339 -46.45 -14.91 -76.18
C ILE A 339 -46.06 -16.38 -76.04
N SER A 340 -46.30 -17.11 -77.12
CA SER A 340 -45.72 -18.42 -77.39
C SER A 340 -44.20 -18.33 -77.45
N GLY A 341 -43.51 -19.22 -76.75
CA GLY A 341 -42.24 -19.75 -77.25
C GLY A 341 -41.08 -19.79 -76.26
N ARG A 342 -40.45 -20.97 -76.24
CA ARG A 342 -39.06 -21.30 -75.86
C ARG A 342 -38.70 -21.47 -74.38
N LEU A 343 -38.82 -22.73 -73.95
CA LEU A 343 -37.72 -23.65 -73.65
C LEU A 343 -36.44 -23.13 -72.94
N ILE A 344 -36.19 -23.73 -71.75
CA ILE A 344 -34.89 -24.19 -71.16
C ILE A 344 -34.08 -23.14 -70.35
N PRO A 345 -33.27 -23.50 -69.30
CA PRO A 345 -33.11 -24.77 -68.56
C PRO A 345 -33.34 -24.67 -67.03
N LYS A 346 -33.51 -25.86 -66.44
CA LYS A 346 -33.33 -26.18 -65.02
C LYS A 346 -31.94 -25.73 -64.52
N TYR A 347 -31.91 -24.87 -63.49
CA TYR A 347 -30.72 -24.71 -62.66
C TYR A 347 -30.79 -25.66 -61.47
N GLN A 348 -29.85 -26.60 -61.42
CA GLN A 348 -29.54 -27.41 -60.25
C GLN A 348 -29.02 -26.50 -59.13
N ALA A 349 -29.74 -26.42 -58.02
CA ALA A 349 -29.20 -25.90 -56.77
C ALA A 349 -28.39 -27.01 -56.08
N SER A 350 -27.09 -26.80 -56.02
CA SER A 350 -26.09 -27.64 -55.38
C SER A 350 -26.30 -27.76 -53.87
N SER A 351 -26.38 -29.01 -53.41
CA SER A 351 -26.42 -29.47 -52.02
C SER A 351 -25.08 -29.34 -51.27
N ARG A 352 -24.44 -28.17 -51.32
CA ARG A 352 -23.09 -27.96 -50.75
C ARG A 352 -22.99 -27.01 -49.54
N LEU A 353 -24.10 -26.58 -48.93
CA LEU A 353 -24.08 -25.71 -47.75
C LEU A 353 -24.70 -26.32 -46.46
N LEU A 354 -24.88 -27.65 -46.41
CA LEU A 354 -25.35 -28.37 -45.21
C LEU A 354 -24.26 -29.25 -44.56
N ARG A 355 -22.99 -29.09 -44.95
CA ARG A 355 -21.86 -29.86 -44.38
C ARG A 355 -20.93 -29.03 -43.48
N PHE A 356 -21.25 -27.76 -43.20
CA PHE A 356 -20.36 -26.89 -42.41
C PHE A 356 -20.81 -26.63 -40.96
N LEU A 357 -21.93 -27.21 -40.50
CA LEU A 357 -22.41 -27.07 -39.11
C LEU A 357 -22.54 -28.41 -38.37
N ARG A 358 -21.62 -29.34 -38.65
CA ARG A 358 -21.56 -30.63 -37.92
C ARG A 358 -20.14 -31.04 -37.53
N GLU A 359 -19.26 -30.08 -37.27
CA GLU A 359 -17.92 -30.30 -36.71
C GLU A 359 -17.54 -29.06 -35.87
N ARG A 360 -18.11 -28.98 -34.66
CA ARG A 360 -17.57 -28.25 -33.49
C ARG A 360 -18.47 -28.52 -32.28
N SER A 361 -18.38 -29.74 -31.79
CA SER A 361 -18.81 -30.13 -30.45
C SER A 361 -17.94 -31.30 -29.99
N THR A 362 -16.69 -30.96 -29.68
CA THR A 362 -15.77 -31.67 -28.78
C THR A 362 -14.86 -30.62 -28.19
#